data_AF-A0A947CSV3-F1
#
_entry.id   AF-A0A947CSV3-F1
#
_cell.length_a   1.000
_cell.length_b   1.000
_cell.length_c   1.000
_cell.angle_alpha   90.00
_cell.angle_beta   90.00
_cell.angle_gamma   90.00
#
_symmetry.space_group_name_H-M   'P 1'
#
loop_
_entity.id
_entity.type
_entity.pdbx_description
1 polymer ?
#
loop_
_entity_poly.entity_id
_entity_poly.type
_entity_poly.pdbx_seq_one_letter_code
_entity_poly.pdbx_strand_id
1 'polypeptide(L)'
;MSIVSSLSVSDVSGRAIIANLASRAGLPEAIAGKAMGMMLPALTSGLKRGMDDNGAGPLLEALEDGHHDQYVDDPESMNKEETKKDGNKILGHILGGKDASRAVASTVAGTLGIDEGAVKKMLPMVAALTMGGLSKGAKQAGIGKGSGDVLGKLGSLISADGAGDVIASLLK
;
A
#
# COMPACT_ATOMS: atom_id res chain seq x y z
N MET A 1 20.81 -34.10 -2.79
CA MET A 1 21.40 -32.76 -2.95
C MET A 1 20.56 -32.00 -3.95
N SER A 2 19.51 -31.32 -3.48
CA SER A 2 18.62 -30.50 -4.32
C SER A 2 18.47 -29.16 -3.60
N ILE A 3 19.32 -28.22 -3.95
CA ILE A 3 19.41 -26.89 -3.33
C ILE A 3 19.15 -25.85 -4.42
N VAL A 4 17.94 -25.77 -4.98
CA VAL A 4 17.50 -24.64 -5.82
C VAL A 4 16.03 -24.87 -6.21
N SER A 5 15.07 -24.42 -5.40
CA SER A 5 13.66 -24.26 -5.84
C SER A 5 12.79 -23.41 -4.90
N SER A 6 13.36 -22.54 -4.05
CA SER A 6 12.55 -21.59 -3.26
C SER A 6 12.93 -20.14 -3.53
N LEU A 7 13.21 -19.79 -4.79
CA LEU A 7 13.06 -18.39 -5.20
C LEU A 7 11.55 -18.12 -5.14
N SER A 8 11.09 -17.73 -3.96
CA SER A 8 9.68 -17.56 -3.67
C SER A 8 9.12 -16.57 -4.68
N VAL A 9 8.00 -16.89 -5.32
CA VAL A 9 7.25 -15.94 -6.17
C VAL A 9 6.99 -14.61 -5.41
N SER A 10 7.00 -14.68 -4.08
CA SER A 10 7.01 -13.56 -3.15
C SER A 10 8.13 -12.53 -3.36
N ASP A 11 9.34 -13.01 -3.67
CA ASP A 11 10.51 -12.16 -3.94
C ASP A 11 10.37 -11.47 -5.30
N VAL A 12 9.69 -12.12 -6.25
CA VAL A 12 9.56 -11.65 -7.64
C VAL A 12 8.55 -10.51 -7.76
N SER A 13 7.36 -10.62 -7.17
CA SER A 13 6.33 -9.57 -7.20
C SER A 13 6.74 -8.33 -6.40
N GLY A 14 7.32 -8.52 -5.20
CA GLY A 14 7.84 -7.42 -4.39
C GLY A 14 8.96 -6.66 -5.11
N ARG A 15 9.85 -7.39 -5.81
CA ARG A 15 10.94 -6.78 -6.58
C ARG A 15 10.44 -6.07 -7.84
N ALA A 16 9.42 -6.58 -8.51
CA ALA A 16 8.78 -5.91 -9.65
C ALA A 16 8.09 -4.58 -9.24
N ILE A 17 7.44 -4.57 -8.07
CA ILE A 17 6.85 -3.36 -7.48
C ILE A 17 7.95 -2.33 -7.17
N ILE A 18 9.03 -2.75 -6.51
CA ILE A 18 10.15 -1.87 -6.17
C ILE A 18 10.81 -1.32 -7.43
N ALA A 19 11.01 -2.14 -8.46
CA ALA A 19 11.57 -1.72 -9.75
C ALA A 19 10.70 -0.66 -10.42
N ASN A 20 9.37 -0.83 -10.42
CA ASN A 20 8.45 0.18 -10.96
C ASN A 20 8.49 1.49 -10.17
N LEU A 21 8.44 1.41 -8.83
CA LEU A 21 8.55 2.57 -7.96
C LEU A 21 9.87 3.33 -8.19
N ALA A 22 10.98 2.60 -8.25
CA ALA A 22 12.31 3.12 -8.50
C ALA A 22 12.40 3.85 -9.84
N SER A 23 11.93 3.22 -10.92
CA SER A 23 11.93 3.80 -12.27
C SER A 23 11.13 5.11 -12.33
N ARG A 24 9.98 5.18 -11.66
CA ARG A 24 9.12 6.38 -11.68
C ARG A 24 9.62 7.49 -10.77
N ALA A 25 10.28 7.13 -9.67
CA ALA A 25 10.90 8.08 -8.75
C ALA A 25 12.24 8.60 -9.27
N GLY A 26 12.86 7.92 -10.25
CA GLY A 26 14.23 8.18 -10.67
C GLY A 26 15.24 7.82 -9.59
N LEU A 27 14.95 6.78 -8.79
CA LEU A 27 15.76 6.34 -7.65
C LEU A 27 16.34 4.95 -7.92
N PRO A 28 17.47 4.58 -7.28
CA PRO A 28 17.93 3.21 -7.24
C PRO A 28 16.89 2.30 -6.55
N GLU A 29 16.71 1.07 -7.04
CA GLU A 29 15.79 0.07 -6.46
C GLU A 29 16.00 -0.11 -4.96
N ALA A 30 17.26 -0.18 -4.52
CA ALA A 30 17.60 -0.31 -3.09
C ALA A 30 17.10 0.86 -2.24
N ILE A 31 17.11 2.08 -2.80
CA ILE A 31 16.63 3.29 -2.12
C ILE A 31 15.10 3.34 -2.15
N ALA A 32 14.48 2.99 -3.28
CA ALA A 32 13.04 2.90 -3.41
C ALA A 32 12.44 1.86 -2.43
N GLY A 33 13.07 0.70 -2.30
CA GLY A 33 12.67 -0.33 -1.35
C GLY A 33 12.73 0.15 0.10
N LYS A 34 13.81 0.86 0.49
CA LYS A 34 13.92 1.49 1.81
C LYS A 34 12.85 2.56 2.03
N ALA A 35 12.63 3.43 1.04
CA ALA A 35 11.63 4.49 1.12
C ALA A 35 10.22 3.91 1.30
N MET A 36 9.86 2.88 0.51
CA MET A 36 8.60 2.15 0.66
C MET A 36 8.47 1.54 2.06
N GLY A 37 9.52 0.87 2.55
CA GLY A 37 9.55 0.29 3.90
C GLY A 37 9.34 1.32 5.02
N MET A 38 9.76 2.57 4.81
CA MET A 38 9.51 3.67 5.76
C MET A 38 8.12 4.30 5.63
N MET A 39 7.52 4.26 4.44
CA MET A 39 6.16 4.79 4.20
C MET A 39 5.09 3.86 4.75
N LEU A 40 5.30 2.54 4.67
CA LEU A 40 4.30 1.54 5.08
C LEU A 40 3.82 1.73 6.53
N PRO A 41 4.69 1.89 7.55
CA PRO A 41 4.25 2.13 8.93
C PRO A 41 3.41 3.39 9.10
N ALA A 42 3.71 4.45 8.35
CA ALA A 42 2.93 5.69 8.41
C ALA A 42 1.53 5.50 7.80
N LEU A 43 1.45 4.78 6.68
CA LEU A 43 0.19 4.45 6.02
C LEU A 43 -0.68 3.54 6.88
N THR A 44 -0.11 2.47 7.46
CA THR A 44 -0.87 1.56 8.34
C THR A 44 -1.32 2.26 9.63
N SER A 45 -0.48 3.12 10.20
CA SER A 45 -0.86 3.93 11.37
C SER A 45 -1.97 4.92 11.06
N GLY A 46 -1.90 5.60 9.92
CA GLY A 46 -2.96 6.50 9.45
C GLY A 46 -4.27 5.75 9.23
N LEU A 47 -4.21 4.57 8.60
CA LEU A 47 -5.36 3.73 8.34
C LEU A 47 -6.03 3.26 9.64
N LYS A 48 -5.23 2.76 10.59
CA LYS A 48 -5.70 2.38 11.93
C LYS A 48 -6.41 3.54 12.61
N ARG A 49 -5.77 4.71 12.62
CA ARG A 49 -6.33 5.92 13.21
C ARG A 49 -7.64 6.34 12.53
N GLY A 50 -7.71 6.29 11.20
CA GLY A 50 -8.93 6.59 10.45
C GLY A 50 -10.09 5.68 10.80
N MET A 51 -9.83 4.38 11.02
CA MET A 51 -10.83 3.43 11.49
C MET A 51 -11.22 3.65 12.96
N ASP A 52 -10.26 4.00 13.82
CA ASP A 52 -10.52 4.30 15.23
C ASP A 52 -11.39 5.58 15.35
N ASP A 53 -11.14 6.59 14.51
CA ASP A 53 -11.83 7.90 14.54
C ASP A 53 -13.20 7.87 13.83
N ASN A 54 -13.32 7.20 12.67
CA ASN A 54 -14.51 7.27 11.80
C ASN A 54 -15.19 5.91 11.55
N GLY A 55 -14.69 4.84 12.16
CA GLY A 55 -15.12 3.47 11.89
C GLY A 55 -14.59 2.93 10.56
N ALA A 56 -14.87 1.66 10.27
CA ALA A 56 -14.45 1.01 9.03
C ALA A 56 -15.28 1.39 7.79
N GLY A 57 -16.37 2.14 7.94
CA GLY A 57 -17.31 2.48 6.86
C GLY A 57 -16.64 3.16 5.66
N PRO A 58 -15.92 4.29 5.85
CA PRO A 58 -15.22 4.96 4.76
C PRO A 58 -14.16 4.10 4.08
N LEU A 59 -13.53 3.21 4.85
CA LEU A 59 -12.53 2.28 4.32
C LEU A 59 -13.20 1.18 3.49
N LEU A 60 -14.30 0.61 3.96
CA LEU A 60 -15.14 -0.33 3.22
C LEU A 60 -15.62 0.27 1.89
N GLU A 61 -16.09 1.51 1.91
CA GLU A 61 -16.51 2.22 0.70
C GLU A 61 -15.35 2.38 -0.29
N ALA A 62 -14.16 2.76 0.20
CA ALA A 62 -12.97 2.82 -0.64
C ALA A 62 -12.50 1.43 -1.16
N LEU A 63 -12.77 0.35 -0.42
CA LEU A 63 -12.49 -1.02 -0.85
C LEU A 63 -13.52 -1.53 -1.88
N GLU A 64 -14.78 -1.08 -1.79
CA GLU A 64 -15.88 -1.44 -2.69
C GLU A 64 -15.85 -0.64 -4.00
N ASP A 65 -15.60 0.68 -3.94
CA ASP A 65 -15.62 1.59 -5.10
C ASP A 65 -14.35 1.50 -5.95
N GLY A 66 -13.25 1.11 -5.33
CA GLY A 66 -11.96 1.05 -5.97
C GLY A 66 -11.74 -0.27 -6.71
N HIS A 67 -11.66 -0.21 -8.03
CA HIS A 67 -10.96 -1.22 -8.84
C HIS A 67 -9.44 -1.16 -8.54
N HIS A 68 -9.05 -1.28 -7.27
CA HIS A 68 -7.69 -1.11 -6.78
C HIS A 68 -6.87 -2.41 -6.86
N ASP A 69 -7.55 -3.54 -7.06
CA ASP A 69 -6.97 -4.84 -7.39
C ASP A 69 -6.16 -4.80 -8.69
N GLN A 70 -6.59 -4.01 -9.68
CA GLN A 70 -5.87 -3.85 -10.94
C GLN A 70 -4.43 -3.32 -10.76
N TYR A 71 -4.14 -2.57 -9.69
CA TYR A 71 -2.80 -2.03 -9.43
C TYR A 71 -1.81 -3.09 -8.97
N VAL A 72 -2.33 -4.20 -8.45
CA VAL A 72 -1.55 -5.35 -8.02
C VAL A 72 -1.39 -6.33 -9.18
N ASP A 73 -2.48 -6.58 -9.90
CA ASP A 73 -2.51 -7.58 -10.97
C ASP A 73 -1.90 -7.05 -12.29
N ASP A 74 -1.96 -5.74 -12.53
CA ASP A 74 -1.33 -5.06 -13.67
C ASP A 74 -0.38 -3.94 -13.19
N PRO A 75 0.93 -4.23 -13.02
CA PRO A 75 1.92 -3.23 -12.64
C PRO A 75 2.06 -2.08 -13.65
N GLU A 76 1.72 -2.28 -14.93
CA GLU A 76 1.79 -1.21 -15.94
C GLU A 76 0.69 -0.18 -15.73
N SER A 77 -0.44 -0.58 -15.14
CA SER A 77 -1.51 0.34 -14.74
C SER A 77 -1.02 1.40 -13.74
N MET A 78 0.03 1.10 -12.97
CA MET A 78 0.65 2.07 -12.07
C MET A 78 1.13 3.32 -12.81
N ASN A 79 1.56 3.18 -14.08
CA ASN A 79 2.09 4.29 -14.88
C ASN A 79 1.06 5.37 -15.23
N LYS A 80 -0.24 5.07 -15.10
CA LYS A 80 -1.33 5.99 -15.44
C LYS A 80 -1.43 7.16 -14.45
N GLU A 81 -1.87 8.31 -14.95
CA GLU A 81 -2.20 9.48 -14.12
C GLU A 81 -3.38 9.20 -13.19
N GLU A 82 -4.26 8.28 -13.58
CA GLU A 82 -5.41 7.85 -12.80
C GLU A 82 -5.00 7.18 -11.48
N THR A 83 -4.00 6.30 -11.53
CA THR A 83 -3.42 5.66 -10.34
C THR A 83 -2.81 6.67 -9.37
N LYS A 84 -2.20 7.74 -9.89
CA LYS A 84 -1.69 8.82 -9.03
C LYS A 84 -2.84 9.59 -8.38
N LYS A 85 -3.92 9.86 -9.12
CA LYS A 85 -5.11 10.55 -8.58
C LYS A 85 -5.78 9.71 -7.50
N ASP A 86 -5.93 8.42 -7.73
CA ASP A 86 -6.50 7.49 -6.77
C ASP A 86 -5.63 7.35 -5.53
N GLY A 87 -4.32 7.17 -5.71
CA GLY A 87 -3.36 7.19 -4.61
C GLY A 87 -3.44 8.44 -3.76
N ASN A 88 -3.64 9.62 -4.37
CA ASN A 88 -3.82 10.88 -3.65
C ASN A 88 -5.15 10.96 -2.89
N LYS A 89 -6.23 10.40 -3.42
CA LYS A 89 -7.51 10.30 -2.70
C LYS A 89 -7.36 9.37 -1.50
N ILE A 90 -6.77 8.19 -1.71
CA ILE A 90 -6.48 7.21 -0.65
C ILE A 90 -5.64 7.86 0.45
N LEU A 91 -4.56 8.55 0.11
CA LEU A 91 -3.75 9.30 1.07
C LEU A 91 -4.56 10.34 1.86
N GLY A 92 -5.51 11.01 1.21
CA GLY A 92 -6.42 11.94 1.88
C GLY A 92 -7.26 11.27 2.96
N HIS A 93 -7.80 10.08 2.68
CA HIS A 93 -8.60 9.30 3.62
C HIS A 93 -7.75 8.63 4.70
N ILE A 94 -6.58 8.09 4.34
CA ILE A 94 -5.71 7.31 5.25
C ILE A 94 -4.93 8.23 6.17
N LEU A 95 -4.27 9.25 5.64
CA LEU A 95 -3.37 10.09 6.42
C LEU A 95 -4.07 11.33 7.00
N GLY A 96 -5.33 11.57 6.66
CA GLY A 96 -6.07 12.76 7.09
C GLY A 96 -5.72 14.02 6.29
N GLY A 97 -5.20 13.85 5.07
CA GLY A 97 -5.03 14.95 4.11
C GLY A 97 -3.62 15.08 3.52
N LYS A 98 -3.48 16.11 2.67
CA LYS A 98 -2.24 16.38 1.91
C LYS A 98 -1.07 16.76 2.81
N ASP A 99 -1.33 17.39 3.96
CA ASP A 99 -0.26 17.88 4.83
C ASP A 99 0.38 16.75 5.63
N ALA A 100 -0.42 15.79 6.10
CA ALA A 100 0.11 14.55 6.68
C ALA A 100 0.92 13.74 5.64
N SER A 101 0.42 13.67 4.40
CA SER A 101 1.15 13.03 3.29
C SER A 101 2.49 13.71 3.02
N ARG A 102 2.52 15.05 3.03
CA ARG A 102 3.76 15.83 2.89
C ARG A 102 4.71 15.62 4.06
N ALA A 103 4.22 15.54 5.28
CA ALA A 103 5.04 15.24 6.44
C ALA A 103 5.74 13.89 6.32
N VAL A 104 5.00 12.84 5.92
CA VAL A 104 5.60 11.52 5.62
C VAL A 104 6.67 11.63 4.54
N ALA A 105 6.39 12.34 3.45
CA ALA A 105 7.35 12.52 2.36
C ALA A 105 8.64 13.23 2.83
N SER A 106 8.50 14.31 3.61
CA SER A 106 9.61 15.06 4.18
C SER A 106 10.45 14.23 5.13
N THR A 107 9.83 13.42 6.00
CA THR A 107 10.54 12.55 6.94
C THR A 107 11.36 11.48 6.20
N VAL A 108 10.76 10.82 5.21
CA VAL A 108 11.45 9.77 4.44
C VAL A 108 12.59 10.37 3.62
N ALA A 109 12.35 11.51 2.97
CA ALA A 109 13.36 12.22 2.19
C ALA A 109 14.56 12.64 3.04
N GLY A 110 14.32 13.27 4.19
CA GLY A 110 15.37 13.69 5.12
C GLY A 110 16.16 12.52 5.72
N THR A 111 15.49 11.40 6.00
CA THR A 111 16.17 10.21 6.56
C THR A 111 17.05 9.51 5.54
N LEU A 112 16.59 9.40 4.29
CA LEU A 112 17.32 8.71 3.22
C LEU A 112 18.30 9.63 2.46
N GLY A 113 18.27 10.93 2.73
CA GLY A 113 19.08 11.91 2.01
C GLY A 113 18.71 12.01 0.52
N ILE A 114 17.42 11.88 0.20
CA ILE A 114 16.91 11.89 -1.18
C ILE A 114 16.00 13.09 -1.44
N ASP A 115 15.76 13.36 -2.73
CA ASP A 115 14.84 14.40 -3.15
C ASP A 115 13.41 14.14 -2.65
N GLU A 116 12.82 15.14 -2.01
CA GLU A 116 11.44 15.07 -1.50
C GLU A 116 10.44 14.92 -2.65
N GLY A 117 10.73 15.48 -3.82
CA GLY A 117 9.93 15.31 -5.03
C GLY A 117 9.88 13.86 -5.51
N ALA A 118 10.97 13.10 -5.39
CA ALA A 118 11.00 11.67 -5.66
C ALA A 118 10.07 10.90 -4.68
N VAL A 119 10.13 11.23 -3.40
CA VAL A 119 9.26 10.63 -2.38
C VAL A 119 7.79 10.98 -2.61
N LYS A 120 7.48 12.23 -2.98
CA LYS A 120 6.12 12.68 -3.33
C LYS A 120 5.55 11.97 -4.56
N LYS A 121 6.41 11.50 -5.48
CA LYS A 121 5.98 10.64 -6.60
C LYS A 121 5.69 9.22 -6.12
N MET A 122 6.51 8.69 -5.21
CA MET A 122 6.37 7.35 -4.63
C MET A 122 5.14 7.19 -3.74
N LEU A 123 4.90 8.14 -2.84
CA LEU A 123 3.93 8.00 -1.76
C LEU A 123 2.51 7.65 -2.23
N PRO A 124 1.93 8.29 -3.28
CA PRO A 124 0.61 7.91 -3.80
C PRO A 124 0.58 6.51 -4.38
N MET A 125 1.67 6.06 -5.02
CA MET A 125 1.76 4.69 -5.55
C MET A 125 1.83 3.66 -4.44
N VAL A 126 2.64 3.91 -3.41
CA VAL A 126 2.73 3.03 -2.24
C VAL A 126 1.37 2.95 -1.55
N ALA A 127 0.66 4.06 -1.39
CA ALA A 127 -0.69 4.08 -0.85
C ALA A 127 -1.68 3.26 -1.69
N ALA A 128 -1.66 3.43 -3.03
CA ALA A 128 -2.50 2.65 -3.93
C ALA A 128 -2.20 1.14 -3.85
N LEU A 129 -0.93 0.75 -3.74
CA LEU A 129 -0.51 -0.64 -3.55
C LEU A 129 -0.98 -1.21 -2.21
N THR A 130 -0.79 -0.45 -1.13
CA THR A 130 -1.28 -0.84 0.20
C THR A 130 -2.80 -1.07 0.15
N MET A 131 -3.52 -0.18 -0.52
CA MET A 131 -4.97 -0.28 -0.67
C MET A 131 -5.40 -1.44 -1.58
N GLY A 132 -4.71 -1.67 -2.69
CA GLY A 132 -4.94 -2.83 -3.57
C GLY A 132 -4.69 -4.15 -2.86
N GLY A 133 -3.64 -4.19 -2.02
CA GLY A 133 -3.39 -5.27 -1.08
C GLY A 133 -4.56 -5.54 -0.16
N LEU A 134 -4.97 -4.52 0.58
CA LEU A 134 -6.09 -4.62 1.51
C LEU A 134 -7.39 -5.01 0.81
N SER A 135 -7.66 -4.50 -0.40
CA SER A 135 -8.82 -4.88 -1.19
C SER A 135 -8.80 -6.36 -1.55
N LYS A 136 -7.66 -6.87 -2.05
CA LYS A 136 -7.49 -8.28 -2.37
C LYS A 136 -7.63 -9.17 -1.13
N GLY A 137 -7.00 -8.79 -0.02
CA GLY A 137 -7.12 -9.50 1.26
C GLY A 137 -8.54 -9.48 1.84
N ALA A 138 -9.23 -8.34 1.77
CA ALA A 138 -10.62 -8.19 2.21
C ALA A 138 -11.57 -9.05 1.37
N LYS A 139 -11.40 -9.07 0.04
CA LYS A 139 -12.15 -9.95 -0.87
C LYS A 139 -11.93 -11.43 -0.53
N GLN A 140 -10.68 -11.84 -0.30
CA GLN A 140 -10.36 -13.21 0.09
C GLN A 140 -10.90 -13.60 1.47
N ALA A 141 -10.92 -12.66 2.42
CA ALA A 141 -11.47 -12.86 3.77
C ALA A 141 -13.02 -12.78 3.83
N GLY A 142 -13.69 -12.57 2.69
CA GLY A 142 -15.15 -12.44 2.62
C GLY A 142 -15.67 -11.21 3.39
N ILE A 143 -14.87 -10.14 3.45
CA ILE A 143 -15.25 -8.87 4.06
C ILE A 143 -16.07 -8.10 3.02
N GLY A 144 -17.39 -8.08 3.22
CA GLY A 144 -18.34 -7.33 2.39
C GLY A 144 -19.57 -6.94 3.18
N LYS A 145 -20.49 -6.17 2.56
CA LYS A 145 -21.78 -5.76 3.13
C LYS A 145 -22.55 -7.00 3.65
N GLY A 146 -22.48 -7.25 4.96
CA GLY A 146 -23.10 -8.40 5.63
C GLY A 146 -22.21 -9.14 6.63
N SER A 147 -20.90 -8.90 6.66
CA SER A 147 -20.04 -9.45 7.72
C SER A 147 -20.38 -8.77 9.06
N GLY A 148 -20.83 -9.54 10.05
CA GLY A 148 -21.14 -9.02 11.41
C GLY A 148 -19.91 -8.52 12.19
N ASP A 149 -18.70 -8.86 11.71
CA ASP A 149 -17.42 -8.50 12.34
C ASP A 149 -16.43 -7.96 11.29
N VAL A 150 -16.84 -6.98 10.47
CA VAL A 150 -15.91 -6.35 9.52
C VAL A 150 -14.77 -5.65 10.25
N LEU A 151 -15.06 -4.97 11.36
CA LEU A 151 -14.05 -4.19 12.09
C LEU A 151 -12.97 -5.11 12.70
N GLY A 152 -13.34 -6.25 13.29
CA GLY A 152 -12.39 -7.23 13.82
C GLY A 152 -11.56 -7.89 12.73
N LYS A 153 -12.18 -8.28 11.62
CA LYS A 153 -11.48 -8.86 10.46
C LYS A 153 -10.52 -7.87 9.80
N LEU A 154 -10.96 -6.64 9.56
CA LEU A 154 -10.16 -5.60 8.92
C LEU A 154 -9.05 -5.12 9.85
N GLY A 155 -9.33 -5.02 11.16
CA GLY A 155 -8.33 -4.78 12.19
C GLY A 155 -7.27 -5.88 12.25
N SER A 156 -7.67 -7.15 12.08
CA SER A 156 -6.74 -8.27 11.95
C SER A 156 -5.88 -8.14 10.70
N LEU A 157 -6.46 -7.82 9.53
CA LEU A 157 -5.76 -7.60 8.26
C LEU A 157 -4.77 -6.42 8.29
N ILE A 158 -5.04 -5.39 9.08
CA ILE A 158 -4.19 -4.17 9.16
C ILE A 158 -3.14 -4.28 10.27
N SER A 159 -3.36 -5.15 11.25
CA SER A 159 -2.37 -5.48 12.27
C SER A 159 -1.16 -6.17 11.63
N ALA A 160 0.02 -6.06 12.24
CA ALA A 160 1.27 -6.58 11.68
C ALA A 160 1.21 -8.08 11.27
N ASP A 161 0.40 -8.90 11.95
CA ASP A 161 0.09 -10.28 11.57
C ASP A 161 -0.71 -10.37 10.26
N GLY A 162 -1.77 -9.58 10.09
CA GLY A 162 -2.58 -9.59 8.87
C GLY A 162 -1.96 -8.81 7.72
N ALA A 163 -1.13 -7.80 7.97
CA ALA A 163 -0.37 -7.14 6.91
C ALA A 163 0.59 -8.15 6.26
N GLY A 164 1.13 -9.09 7.05
CA GLY A 164 1.88 -10.24 6.55
C GLY A 164 1.04 -11.15 5.65
N ASP A 165 -0.22 -11.42 6.01
CA ASP A 165 -1.15 -12.24 5.22
C ASP A 165 -1.73 -11.51 3.99
N VAL A 166 -1.98 -10.21 4.08
CA VAL A 166 -2.40 -9.35 2.97
C VAL A 166 -1.28 -9.24 1.95
N ILE A 167 -0.06 -8.99 2.43
CA ILE A 167 1.14 -9.09 1.59
C ILE A 167 1.23 -10.52 1.05
N ALA A 168 1.10 -11.58 1.85
CA ALA A 168 1.10 -12.98 1.37
C ALA A 168 0.02 -13.31 0.33
N SER A 169 -1.13 -12.65 0.39
CA SER A 169 -2.27 -12.76 -0.53
C SER A 169 -2.03 -12.05 -1.86
N LEU A 170 -1.23 -10.97 -1.85
CA LEU A 170 -0.65 -10.40 -3.07
C LEU A 170 0.43 -11.30 -3.68
N LEU A 171 0.91 -12.28 -2.92
CA LEU A 171 1.99 -13.20 -3.28
C LEU A 171 1.48 -14.61 -3.61
N LYS A 172 0.15 -14.81 -3.68
CA LYS A 172 -0.52 -16.08 -3.98
C LYS A 172 -1.29 -16.01 -5.29
#